data_AF-A0A0K9GV18-F1
#
_entry.id   AF-A0A0K9GV18-F1
#
_cell.length_a   1.000
_cell.length_b   1.000
_cell.length_c   1.000
_cell.angle_alpha   90.00
_cell.angle_beta   90.00
_cell.angle_gamma   90.00
#
_symmetry.space_group_name_H-M   'P 1'
#
loop_
_entity.id
_entity.type
_entity.pdbx_description
1 polymer ?
#
loop_
_entity_poly.entity_id
_entity_poly.type
_entity_poly.pdbx_seq_one_letter_code
_entity_poly.pdbx_strand_id
1 'polypeptide(L)'
;MITNRVIFIDALRGFSLLGILLANLLSFQYGIAGTIDIKDLSALDSGALYFVNIFIGGSFMPIFGILFGYSFIKLVESIRRKKGKSLWSILRRGTGLIALGLLHSLLWEGDFLLSYGIMTLFLLPFINCKPKTLFIWAGIFLLYAQFQAMIVHPLLLIGMGLAKKQAFANMESEKKWYLIGALLIPIGLAVKSFSFIEGTFSGMLMAAGSEILAVGYICLAALLYKTRPVQMLAPAFESVGKLSLTNYLMQTIICTAVFYEYGLGLSGKLGIFDGILFGIVLYSLQCMFSLAYAKKFKQGPFESLLRMWTNWSWHRQSKTK
;
A
#
# COMPACT_ATOMS: atom_id res chain seq x y z
N MET A 1 -24.95 3.61 0.45
CA MET A 1 -24.00 3.48 1.59
C MET A 1 -22.86 2.49 1.31
N ILE A 2 -23.11 1.24 0.88
CA ILE A 2 -22.04 0.23 0.65
C ILE A 2 -21.08 0.63 -0.48
N THR A 3 -21.59 1.22 -1.57
CA THR A 3 -20.79 1.61 -2.75
C THR A 3 -19.74 2.67 -2.41
N ASN A 4 -20.11 3.74 -1.68
CA ASN A 4 -19.19 4.83 -1.35
C ASN A 4 -18.00 4.38 -0.50
N ARG A 5 -18.21 3.41 0.40
CA ARG A 5 -17.17 2.82 1.24
C ARG A 5 -16.15 2.04 0.41
N VAL A 6 -16.63 1.22 -0.53
CA VAL A 6 -15.74 0.43 -1.40
C VAL A 6 -14.91 1.37 -2.30
N ILE A 7 -15.54 2.41 -2.84
CA ILE A 7 -14.87 3.43 -3.66
C ILE A 7 -13.78 4.15 -2.84
N PHE A 8 -14.07 4.58 -1.61
CA PHE A 8 -13.07 5.21 -0.75
C PHE A 8 -11.87 4.30 -0.48
N ILE A 9 -12.11 3.03 -0.16
CA ILE A 9 -11.03 2.06 0.11
C ILE A 9 -10.17 1.81 -1.14
N ASP A 10 -10.78 1.69 -2.31
CA ASP A 10 -10.05 1.54 -3.57
C ASP A 10 -9.27 2.82 -3.92
N ALA A 11 -9.86 4.01 -3.74
CA ALA A 11 -9.17 5.29 -3.95
C ALA A 11 -7.98 5.46 -2.98
N LEU A 12 -8.16 5.13 -1.70
CA LEU A 12 -7.09 5.19 -0.72
C LEU A 12 -5.98 4.18 -1.02
N ARG A 13 -6.33 2.99 -1.55
CA ARG A 13 -5.34 2.01 -2.02
C ARG A 13 -4.54 2.56 -3.20
N GLY A 14 -5.21 3.19 -4.18
CA GLY A 14 -4.54 3.88 -5.28
C GLY A 14 -3.60 4.95 -4.76
N PHE A 15 -4.09 5.87 -3.94
CA PHE A 15 -3.26 6.92 -3.33
C PHE A 15 -2.04 6.35 -2.62
N SER A 16 -2.19 5.23 -1.90
CA SER A 16 -1.05 4.60 -1.23
C SER A 16 0.02 4.05 -2.18
N LEU A 17 -0.34 3.64 -3.40
CA LEU A 17 0.63 3.20 -4.40
C LEU A 17 1.50 4.34 -4.92
N LEU A 18 1.01 5.59 -4.95
CA LEU A 18 1.85 6.74 -5.27
C LEU A 18 2.94 6.92 -4.20
N GLY A 19 2.57 6.91 -2.92
CA GLY A 19 3.53 7.04 -1.84
C GLY A 19 4.54 5.89 -1.80
N ILE A 20 4.09 4.66 -2.03
CA ILE A 20 4.99 3.50 -2.14
C ILE A 20 5.96 3.67 -3.33
N LEU A 21 5.49 4.10 -4.50
CA LEU A 21 6.37 4.37 -5.65
C LEU A 21 7.43 5.43 -5.31
N LEU A 22 7.02 6.55 -4.72
CA LEU A 22 7.96 7.63 -4.36
C LEU A 22 9.02 7.19 -3.35
N ALA A 23 8.64 6.38 -2.36
CA ALA A 23 9.61 5.80 -1.44
C ALA A 23 10.56 4.83 -2.15
N ASN A 24 10.02 3.95 -3.00
CA ASN A 24 10.81 2.93 -3.70
C ASN A 24 11.74 3.51 -4.77
N LEU A 25 11.46 4.70 -5.31
CA LEU A 25 12.33 5.37 -6.27
C LEU A 25 13.71 5.69 -5.71
N LEU A 26 13.84 5.89 -4.39
CA LEU A 26 15.15 5.97 -3.74
C LEU A 26 15.89 4.63 -3.87
N SER A 27 15.22 3.51 -3.60
CA SER A 27 15.81 2.18 -3.71
C SER A 27 16.11 1.78 -5.16
N PHE A 28 15.29 2.17 -6.13
CA PHE A 28 15.57 1.91 -7.55
C PHE A 28 16.79 2.68 -8.07
N GLN A 29 17.03 3.88 -7.55
CA GLN A 29 18.12 4.75 -8.00
C GLN A 29 19.42 4.57 -7.23
N TYR A 30 19.35 4.23 -5.95
CA TYR A 30 20.54 4.22 -5.08
C TYR A 30 20.73 2.87 -4.38
N GLY A 31 19.85 1.89 -4.63
CA GLY A 31 19.86 0.60 -3.95
C GLY A 31 19.21 0.64 -2.56
N ILE A 32 18.96 -0.54 -1.98
CA ILE A 32 18.33 -0.68 -0.66
C ILE A 32 19.31 -0.32 0.47
N ALA A 33 20.60 -0.60 0.26
CA ALA A 33 21.68 -0.33 1.21
C ALA A 33 22.48 0.95 0.88
N GLY A 34 22.10 1.69 -0.18
CA GLY A 34 22.83 2.86 -0.65
C GLY A 34 22.90 3.92 0.42
N THR A 35 24.03 4.00 1.10
CA THR A 35 24.40 5.14 1.93
C THR A 35 24.58 6.32 0.98
N ILE A 36 23.47 6.99 0.67
CA ILE A 36 23.50 8.27 -0.04
C ILE A 36 24.27 9.21 0.89
N ASP A 37 25.52 9.52 0.56
CA ASP A 37 26.29 10.48 1.34
C ASP A 37 25.70 11.86 1.09
N ILE A 38 24.96 12.36 2.08
CA ILE A 38 24.21 13.62 2.01
C ILE A 38 25.14 14.80 1.68
N LYS A 39 26.43 14.66 1.96
CA LYS A 39 27.42 15.74 1.79
C LYS A 39 27.67 16.14 0.34
N ASP A 40 27.43 15.26 -0.62
CA ASP A 40 27.65 15.53 -2.05
C ASP A 40 26.36 15.93 -2.80
N LEU A 41 25.23 16.01 -2.09
CA LEU A 41 23.94 16.35 -2.69
C LEU A 41 23.73 17.86 -2.79
N SER A 42 23.06 18.27 -3.86
CA SER A 42 22.54 19.64 -3.96
C SER A 42 21.55 19.93 -2.83
N ALA A 43 21.37 21.22 -2.49
CA ALA A 43 20.36 21.61 -1.49
C ALA A 43 18.94 21.16 -1.88
N LEU A 44 18.63 21.12 -3.19
CA LEU A 44 17.36 20.65 -3.72
C LEU A 44 17.19 19.14 -3.48
N ASP A 45 18.21 18.34 -3.78
CA ASP A 45 18.13 16.89 -3.60
C ASP A 45 18.14 16.49 -2.12
N SER A 46 18.88 17.22 -1.29
CA SER A 46 18.85 17.05 0.17
C SER A 46 17.46 17.34 0.73
N GLY A 47 16.83 18.45 0.32
CA GLY A 47 15.46 18.78 0.70
C GLY A 47 14.46 17.73 0.23
N ALA A 48 14.63 17.23 -1.01
CA ALA A 48 13.81 16.16 -1.58
C ALA A 48 13.96 14.84 -0.79
N LEU A 49 15.18 14.48 -0.38
CA LEU A 49 15.45 13.30 0.42
C LEU A 49 14.77 13.38 1.79
N TYR A 50 14.90 14.51 2.50
CA TYR A 50 14.21 14.72 3.78
C TYR A 50 12.69 14.68 3.61
N PHE A 51 12.15 15.30 2.55
CA PHE A 51 10.73 15.25 2.25
C PHE A 51 10.24 13.81 2.06
N VAL A 52 10.90 13.02 1.22
CA VAL A 52 10.53 11.63 1.00
C VAL A 52 10.66 10.85 2.30
N ASN A 53 11.79 10.91 3.01
CA ASN A 53 11.96 10.13 4.23
C ASN A 53 10.98 10.50 5.33
N ILE A 54 10.67 11.79 5.56
CA ILE A 54 9.79 12.24 6.65
C ILE A 54 8.31 12.05 6.30
N PHE A 55 7.87 12.47 5.10
CA PHE A 55 6.44 12.48 4.75
C PHE A 55 5.97 11.17 4.10
N ILE A 56 6.87 10.41 3.47
CA ILE A 56 6.47 9.29 2.60
C ILE A 56 7.05 7.97 3.09
N GLY A 57 8.36 7.94 3.34
CA GLY A 57 9.14 6.77 3.68
C GLY A 57 8.48 5.96 4.78
N GLY A 58 8.26 4.67 4.53
CA GLY A 58 7.67 3.74 5.48
C GLY A 58 6.21 3.98 5.87
N SER A 59 5.58 5.11 5.52
CA SER A 59 4.25 5.49 6.05
C SER A 59 3.10 4.98 5.19
N PHE A 60 3.33 4.81 3.89
CA PHE A 60 2.30 4.37 2.94
C PHE A 60 2.09 2.85 2.87
N MET A 61 3.10 2.08 3.24
CA MET A 61 3.01 0.62 3.30
C MET A 61 2.12 0.12 4.45
N PRO A 62 2.19 0.67 5.67
CA PRO A 62 1.17 0.56 6.71
C PRO A 62 -0.26 0.82 6.22
N ILE A 63 -0.49 1.90 5.46
CA ILE A 63 -1.81 2.22 4.89
C ILE A 63 -2.27 1.07 4.00
N PHE A 64 -1.41 0.65 3.07
CA PHE A 64 -1.70 -0.45 2.17
C PHE A 64 -1.97 -1.76 2.94
N GLY A 65 -1.22 -2.04 4.01
CA GLY A 65 -1.41 -3.20 4.90
C GLY A 65 -2.77 -3.19 5.60
N ILE A 66 -3.19 -2.06 6.18
CA ILE A 66 -4.53 -1.90 6.75
C ILE A 66 -5.60 -2.17 5.69
N LEU A 67 -5.45 -1.59 4.49
CA LEU A 67 -6.40 -1.79 3.39
C LEU A 67 -6.41 -3.22 2.89
N PHE A 68 -5.27 -3.90 2.89
CA PHE A 68 -5.14 -5.31 2.52
C PHE A 68 -5.92 -6.19 3.49
N GLY A 69 -5.69 -6.05 4.80
CA GLY A 69 -6.44 -6.78 5.83
C GLY A 69 -7.94 -6.50 5.79
N TYR A 70 -8.32 -5.26 5.49
CA TYR A 70 -9.72 -4.88 5.30
C TYR A 70 -10.34 -5.59 4.08
N SER A 71 -9.63 -5.59 2.97
CA SER A 71 -10.04 -6.22 1.71
C SER A 71 -10.11 -7.74 1.83
N PHE A 72 -9.24 -8.33 2.65
CA PHE A 72 -9.25 -9.75 2.96
C PHE A 72 -10.56 -10.19 3.63
N ILE A 73 -11.07 -9.45 4.61
CA ILE A 73 -12.39 -9.75 5.20
C ILE A 73 -13.51 -9.62 4.17
N LYS A 74 -13.45 -8.62 3.28
CA LYS A 74 -14.44 -8.47 2.20
C LYS A 74 -14.38 -9.61 1.18
N LEU A 75 -13.19 -10.12 0.90
CA LEU A 75 -13.00 -11.33 0.09
C LEU A 75 -13.63 -12.55 0.78
N VAL A 76 -13.36 -12.77 2.06
CA VAL A 76 -13.96 -13.87 2.85
C VAL A 76 -15.49 -13.78 2.85
N GLU A 77 -16.06 -12.61 3.11
CA GLU A 77 -17.51 -12.37 3.09
C GLU A 77 -18.10 -12.67 1.71
N SER A 78 -17.43 -12.22 0.63
CA SER A 78 -17.84 -12.51 -0.75
C SER A 78 -17.81 -14.00 -1.08
N ILE A 79 -16.83 -14.75 -0.58
CA ILE A 79 -16.72 -16.20 -0.77
C ILE A 79 -17.85 -16.92 -0.02
N ARG A 80 -18.07 -16.59 1.26
CA ARG A 80 -19.12 -17.20 2.10
C ARG A 80 -20.53 -17.00 1.54
N ARG A 81 -20.77 -15.88 0.83
CA ARG A 81 -22.06 -15.62 0.16
C ARG A 81 -22.29 -16.51 -1.07
N LYS A 82 -21.25 -17.09 -1.67
CA LYS A 82 -21.37 -17.93 -2.87
C LYS A 82 -21.47 -19.39 -2.45
N LYS A 83 -22.58 -20.06 -2.78
CA LYS A 83 -22.75 -21.51 -2.56
C LYS A 83 -21.59 -22.29 -3.23
N GLY A 84 -21.01 -23.24 -2.51
CA GLY A 84 -19.99 -24.17 -3.03
C GLY A 84 -18.54 -23.67 -3.08
N LYS A 85 -18.23 -22.42 -2.70
CA LYS A 85 -16.84 -21.93 -2.67
C LYS A 85 -16.17 -22.15 -1.31
N SER A 86 -15.12 -22.94 -1.30
CA SER A 86 -14.33 -23.23 -0.10
C SER A 86 -13.30 -22.15 0.21
N LEU A 87 -12.95 -22.02 1.51
CA LEU A 87 -11.83 -21.22 2.00
C LEU A 87 -10.48 -21.69 1.41
N TRP A 88 -10.40 -22.89 0.84
CA TRP A 88 -9.27 -23.32 0.00
C TRP A 88 -8.96 -22.38 -1.17
N SER A 89 -9.95 -21.62 -1.66
CA SER A 89 -9.69 -20.56 -2.64
C SER A 89 -8.82 -19.44 -2.07
N ILE A 90 -8.93 -19.12 -0.78
CA ILE A 90 -8.09 -18.10 -0.12
C ILE A 90 -6.66 -18.60 0.00
N LEU A 91 -6.48 -19.88 0.38
CA LEU A 91 -5.15 -20.50 0.44
C LEU A 91 -4.48 -20.48 -0.94
N ARG A 92 -5.20 -20.89 -2.00
CA ARG A 92 -4.71 -20.81 -3.39
C ARG A 92 -4.38 -19.37 -3.80
N ARG A 93 -5.18 -18.39 -3.41
CA ARG A 93 -4.87 -16.98 -3.68
C ARG A 93 -3.57 -16.57 -3.01
N GLY A 94 -3.35 -16.96 -1.76
CA GLY A 94 -2.09 -16.73 -1.04
C GLY A 94 -0.89 -17.35 -1.76
N THR A 95 -1.00 -18.61 -2.18
CA THR A 95 0.09 -19.27 -2.93
C THR A 95 0.34 -18.65 -4.29
N GLY A 96 -0.70 -18.17 -4.98
CA GLY A 96 -0.54 -17.43 -6.24
C GLY A 96 0.19 -16.09 -6.05
N LEU A 97 -0.08 -15.38 -4.95
CA LEU A 97 0.66 -14.17 -4.59
C LEU A 97 2.11 -14.48 -4.24
N ILE A 98 2.36 -15.56 -3.49
CA ILE A 98 3.72 -16.02 -3.18
C ILE A 98 4.49 -16.34 -4.46
N ALA A 99 3.90 -17.09 -5.39
CA ALA A 99 4.55 -17.43 -6.66
C ALA A 99 4.86 -16.18 -7.49
N LEU A 100 3.93 -15.22 -7.59
CA LEU A 100 4.18 -13.95 -8.26
C LEU A 100 5.26 -13.13 -7.54
N GLY A 101 5.29 -13.14 -6.20
CA GLY A 101 6.31 -12.48 -5.41
C GLY A 101 7.70 -13.06 -5.62
N LEU A 102 7.83 -14.39 -5.66
CA LEU A 102 9.09 -15.07 -5.97
C LEU A 102 9.60 -14.75 -7.39
N LEU A 103 8.71 -14.64 -8.37
CA LEU A 103 9.08 -14.21 -9.72
C LEU A 103 9.48 -12.73 -9.74
N HIS A 104 8.75 -11.90 -9.00
CA HIS A 104 9.02 -10.47 -8.93
C HIS A 104 10.30 -10.14 -8.16
N SER A 105 10.68 -10.93 -7.15
CA SER A 105 11.94 -10.76 -6.41
C SER A 105 13.18 -10.98 -7.29
N LEU A 106 13.03 -11.63 -8.45
CA LEU A 106 14.11 -11.72 -9.45
C LEU A 106 14.34 -10.39 -10.19
N LEU A 107 13.33 -9.51 -10.24
CA LEU A 107 13.42 -8.21 -10.89
C LEU A 107 13.92 -7.13 -9.92
N TRP A 108 13.46 -7.19 -8.66
CA TRP A 108 13.74 -6.18 -7.65
C TRP A 108 13.70 -6.75 -6.23
N GLU A 109 14.71 -6.43 -5.43
CA GLU A 109 14.89 -6.92 -4.05
C GLU A 109 13.85 -6.38 -3.07
N GLY A 110 13.22 -5.24 -3.36
CA GLY A 110 12.22 -4.59 -2.49
C GLY A 110 10.81 -5.21 -2.58
N ASP A 111 10.70 -6.51 -2.87
CA ASP A 111 9.42 -7.14 -3.13
C ASP A 111 8.49 -7.17 -1.90
N PHE A 112 7.34 -6.49 -2.00
CA PHE A 112 6.26 -6.60 -1.03
C PHE A 112 5.29 -7.75 -1.34
N LEU A 113 5.26 -8.26 -2.57
CA LEU A 113 4.20 -9.18 -2.99
C LEU A 113 4.29 -10.53 -2.30
N LEU A 114 5.51 -11.05 -2.12
CA LEU A 114 5.82 -12.27 -1.38
C LEU A 114 5.37 -12.16 0.06
N SER A 115 5.70 -11.06 0.73
CA SER A 115 5.30 -10.84 2.13
C SER A 115 3.78 -10.77 2.26
N TYR A 116 3.07 -10.07 1.37
CA TYR A 116 1.60 -10.07 1.34
C TYR A 116 0.98 -11.45 1.03
N GLY A 117 1.64 -12.26 0.20
CA GLY A 117 1.26 -13.64 -0.07
C GLY A 117 1.34 -14.53 1.18
N ILE A 118 2.46 -14.47 1.90
CA ILE A 118 2.66 -15.15 3.18
C ILE A 118 1.65 -14.64 4.22
N MET A 119 1.45 -13.32 4.28
CA MET A 119 0.49 -12.71 5.19
C MET A 119 -0.93 -13.20 4.94
N THR A 120 -1.33 -13.44 3.70
CA THR A 120 -2.65 -14.01 3.39
C THR A 120 -2.89 -15.33 4.11
N LEU A 121 -1.85 -16.18 4.20
CA LEU A 121 -1.91 -17.46 4.91
C LEU A 121 -1.92 -17.24 6.42
N PHE A 122 -1.10 -16.32 6.91
CA PHE A 122 -1.06 -15.92 8.33
C PHE A 122 -2.41 -15.38 8.85
N LEU A 123 -3.20 -14.71 8.01
CA LEU A 123 -4.52 -14.19 8.43
C LEU A 123 -5.61 -15.27 8.53
N LEU A 124 -5.39 -16.49 8.02
CA LEU A 124 -6.41 -17.55 8.00
C LEU A 124 -6.96 -17.91 9.40
N PRO A 125 -6.13 -18.10 10.46
CA PRO A 125 -6.62 -18.39 11.81
C PRO A 125 -7.48 -17.25 12.39
N PHE A 126 -7.23 -16.01 11.95
CA PHE A 126 -7.90 -14.81 12.44
C PHE A 126 -9.25 -14.52 11.77
N ILE A 127 -9.63 -15.27 10.73
CA ILE A 127 -10.88 -15.04 9.96
C ILE A 127 -12.11 -14.99 10.86
N ASN A 128 -12.19 -15.89 11.85
CA ASN A 128 -13.36 -16.03 12.73
C ASN A 128 -13.23 -15.24 14.03
N CYS A 129 -12.09 -14.59 14.28
CA CYS A 129 -11.89 -13.81 15.49
C CYS A 129 -12.83 -12.60 15.55
N LYS A 130 -13.21 -12.24 16.78
CA LYS A 130 -13.96 -11.01 17.07
C LYS A 130 -13.05 -9.79 16.86
N PRO A 131 -13.59 -8.60 16.53
CA PRO A 131 -12.78 -7.39 16.35
C PRO A 131 -11.87 -7.07 17.54
N LYS A 132 -12.33 -7.28 18.78
CA LYS A 132 -11.53 -7.07 19.99
C LYS A 132 -10.25 -7.92 19.98
N THR A 133 -10.38 -9.21 19.67
CA THR A 133 -9.24 -10.13 19.57
C THR A 133 -8.24 -9.70 18.50
N LEU A 134 -8.72 -9.22 17.35
CA LEU A 134 -7.85 -8.73 16.27
C LEU A 134 -7.03 -7.52 16.71
N PHE A 135 -7.63 -6.56 17.43
CA PHE A 135 -6.90 -5.38 17.92
C PHE A 135 -5.89 -5.73 19.03
N ILE A 136 -6.21 -6.70 19.89
CA ILE A 136 -5.27 -7.18 20.92
C ILE A 136 -4.04 -7.81 20.26
N TRP A 137 -4.23 -8.75 19.33
CA TRP A 137 -3.12 -9.37 18.60
C TRP A 137 -2.33 -8.36 17.77
N ALA A 138 -3.00 -7.40 17.14
CA ALA A 138 -2.31 -6.30 16.46
C ALA A 138 -1.41 -5.52 17.41
N GLY A 139 -1.88 -5.18 18.61
CA GLY A 139 -1.09 -4.50 19.62
C GLY A 139 0.11 -5.31 20.10
N ILE A 140 -0.08 -6.62 20.36
CA ILE A 140 1.02 -7.53 20.75
C ILE A 140 2.08 -7.59 19.66
N PHE A 141 1.69 -7.77 18.39
CA PHE A 141 2.64 -7.84 17.29
C PHE A 141 3.30 -6.48 16.98
N LEU A 142 2.61 -5.35 17.17
CA LEU A 142 3.22 -4.01 17.07
C LEU A 142 4.33 -3.82 18.10
N LEU A 143 4.10 -4.23 19.36
CA LEU A 143 5.12 -4.17 20.40
C LEU A 143 6.29 -5.09 20.08
N TYR A 144 6.01 -6.32 19.64
CA TYR A 144 7.04 -7.29 19.29
C TYR A 144 7.87 -6.87 18.05
N ALA A 145 7.24 -6.22 17.07
CA ALA A 145 7.91 -5.73 15.86
C ALA A 145 8.98 -4.65 16.14
N GLN A 146 8.96 -4.02 17.33
CA GLN A 146 10.04 -3.10 17.74
C GLN A 146 11.32 -3.84 18.16
N PHE A 147 11.21 -5.11 18.56
CA PHE A 147 12.33 -5.91 19.07
C PHE A 147 12.92 -6.87 18.02
N GLN A 148 12.19 -7.12 16.93
CA GLN A 148 12.62 -7.99 15.84
C GLN A 148 12.11 -7.42 14.53
N ALA A 149 12.89 -7.59 13.45
CA ALA A 149 12.46 -7.31 12.08
C ALA A 149 11.39 -8.35 11.63
N MET A 150 10.25 -8.38 12.31
CA MET A 150 9.19 -9.32 12.03
C MET A 150 8.49 -8.89 10.73
N ILE A 151 8.44 -9.83 9.77
CA ILE A 151 7.85 -9.65 8.44
C ILE A 151 6.33 -9.39 8.50
N VAL A 152 5.69 -9.76 9.61
CA VAL A 152 4.25 -9.63 9.80
C VAL A 152 3.90 -8.18 10.08
N HIS A 153 3.20 -7.54 9.14
CA HIS A 153 2.64 -6.20 9.36
C HIS A 153 1.41 -6.33 10.29
N PRO A 154 1.51 -6.04 11.59
CA PRO A 154 0.40 -6.18 12.55
C PRO A 154 -0.84 -5.37 12.16
N LEU A 155 -0.62 -4.33 11.36
CA LEU A 155 -1.64 -3.44 10.83
C LEU A 155 -2.65 -4.13 9.90
N LEU A 156 -2.33 -5.31 9.31
CA LEU A 156 -3.33 -6.10 8.59
C LEU A 156 -4.46 -6.58 9.51
N LEU A 157 -4.15 -6.94 10.76
CA LEU A 157 -5.16 -7.35 11.74
C LEU A 157 -6.04 -6.18 12.15
N ILE A 158 -5.47 -4.97 12.25
CA ILE A 158 -6.25 -3.73 12.42
C ILE A 158 -7.22 -3.56 11.25
N GLY A 159 -6.73 -3.73 10.02
CA GLY A 159 -7.55 -3.73 8.80
C GLY A 159 -8.73 -4.70 8.85
N MET A 160 -8.49 -5.95 9.25
CA MET A 160 -9.54 -6.96 9.45
C MET A 160 -10.56 -6.52 10.52
N GLY A 161 -10.08 -5.97 11.64
CA GLY A 161 -10.92 -5.47 12.73
C GLY A 161 -11.82 -4.32 12.29
N LEU A 162 -11.26 -3.36 11.54
CA LEU A 162 -11.99 -2.23 10.94
C LEU A 162 -13.04 -2.72 9.94
N ALA A 163 -12.72 -3.71 9.11
CA ALA A 163 -13.68 -4.28 8.15
C ALA A 163 -14.90 -4.89 8.86
N LYS A 164 -14.66 -5.67 9.92
CA LYS A 164 -15.70 -6.30 10.75
C LYS A 164 -16.53 -5.29 11.55
N LYS A 165 -15.91 -4.20 12.02
CA LYS A 165 -16.62 -3.05 12.63
C LYS A 165 -17.36 -2.17 11.62
N GLN A 166 -17.24 -2.48 10.33
CA GLN A 166 -17.81 -1.69 9.23
C GLN A 166 -17.32 -0.23 9.19
N ALA A 167 -16.09 0.03 9.62
CA ALA A 167 -15.49 1.35 9.54
C ALA A 167 -15.58 1.94 8.12
N PHE A 168 -15.72 3.26 8.04
CA PHE A 168 -15.95 4.04 6.81
C PHE A 168 -17.34 3.85 6.16
N ALA A 169 -18.29 3.17 6.83
CA ALA A 169 -19.66 3.06 6.34
C ALA A 169 -20.41 4.41 6.42
N ASN A 170 -20.30 5.09 7.56
CA ASN A 170 -20.92 6.38 7.82
C ASN A 170 -19.86 7.43 8.18
N MET A 171 -19.11 7.87 7.16
CA MET A 171 -18.00 8.81 7.36
C MET A 171 -18.44 10.17 7.93
N GLU A 172 -19.70 10.57 7.75
CA GLU A 172 -20.24 11.83 8.30
C GLU A 172 -20.44 11.77 9.82
N SER A 173 -20.99 10.68 10.34
CA SER A 173 -21.19 10.52 11.79
C SER A 173 -19.88 10.31 12.53
N GLU A 174 -18.86 9.78 11.86
CA GLU A 174 -17.54 9.47 12.44
C GLU A 174 -16.53 10.63 12.31
N LYS A 175 -16.95 11.79 11.79
CA LYS A 175 -16.05 12.93 11.50
C LYS A 175 -15.17 13.34 12.69
N LYS A 176 -15.72 13.33 13.91
CA LYS A 176 -14.97 13.65 15.15
C LYS A 176 -13.77 12.72 15.35
N TRP A 177 -13.94 11.42 15.11
CA TRP A 177 -12.87 10.44 15.27
C TRP A 177 -11.80 10.60 14.20
N TYR A 178 -12.19 10.92 12.96
CA TYR A 178 -11.21 11.22 11.91
C TYR A 178 -10.46 12.52 12.17
N LEU A 179 -11.10 13.54 12.78
CA LEU A 179 -10.42 14.76 13.21
C LEU A 179 -9.35 14.45 14.26
N ILE A 180 -9.71 13.70 15.30
CA ILE A 180 -8.77 13.26 16.33
C ILE A 180 -7.63 12.44 15.72
N GLY A 181 -7.95 11.52 14.81
CA GLY A 181 -6.94 10.72 14.11
C GLY A 181 -6.02 11.56 13.22
N ALA A 182 -6.53 12.60 12.55
CA ALA A 182 -5.71 13.49 11.73
C ALA A 182 -4.71 14.31 12.56
N LEU A 183 -4.96 14.54 13.86
CA LEU A 183 -3.99 15.15 14.79
C LEU A 183 -2.75 14.27 15.02
N LEU A 184 -2.77 13.00 14.62
CA LEU A 184 -1.59 12.14 14.62
C LEU A 184 -0.56 12.55 13.55
N ILE A 185 -0.95 13.31 12.52
CA ILE A 185 -0.03 13.75 11.46
C ILE A 185 1.12 14.59 12.03
N PRO A 186 0.88 15.73 12.74
CA PRO A 186 1.98 16.51 13.30
C PRO A 186 2.83 15.69 14.30
N ILE A 187 2.21 14.75 15.04
CA ILE A 187 2.94 13.86 15.95
C ILE A 187 3.87 12.94 15.18
N GLY A 188 3.37 12.24 14.15
CA GLY A 188 4.18 11.34 13.34
C GLY A 188 5.30 12.06 12.58
N LEU A 189 5.03 13.26 12.06
CA LEU A 189 6.05 14.11 11.45
C LEU A 189 7.13 14.52 12.45
N ALA A 190 6.75 14.91 13.68
CA ALA A 190 7.70 15.28 14.72
C ALA A 190 8.57 14.09 15.11
N VAL A 191 7.98 12.90 15.31
CA VAL A 191 8.71 11.67 15.65
C VAL A 191 9.72 11.30 14.57
N LYS A 192 9.35 11.36 13.28
CA LYS A 192 10.28 11.08 12.16
C LYS A 192 11.30 12.19 11.93
N SER A 193 11.00 13.43 12.30
CA SER A 193 11.98 14.51 12.22
C SER A 193 13.02 14.34 13.33
N PHE A 194 12.59 13.94 14.53
CA PHE A 194 13.45 13.71 15.68
C PHE A 194 14.42 12.54 15.47
N SER A 195 14.03 11.52 14.70
CA SER A 195 14.92 10.38 14.38
C SER A 195 16.14 10.74 13.53
N PHE A 196 16.20 11.93 12.92
CA PHE A 196 17.42 12.41 12.25
C PHE A 196 18.44 13.01 13.21
N ILE A 197 18.00 13.39 14.40
CA ILE A 197 18.82 14.01 15.44
C ILE A 197 19.27 12.93 16.44
N GLU A 198 18.37 12.01 16.77
CA GLU A 198 18.60 10.92 17.70
C GLU A 198 19.20 9.71 16.95
N GLY A 199 20.34 9.19 17.43
CA GLY A 199 21.08 8.13 16.74
C GLY A 199 20.81 6.70 17.20
N THR A 200 20.49 6.49 18.47
CA THR A 200 20.42 5.15 19.09
C THR A 200 19.13 4.41 18.72
N PHE A 201 18.02 5.14 18.71
CA PHE A 201 16.67 4.65 18.44
C PHE A 201 16.09 5.19 17.13
N SER A 202 16.91 5.79 16.26
CA SER A 202 16.51 6.37 14.98
C SER A 202 15.57 5.46 14.18
N GLY A 203 15.93 4.18 14.03
CA GLY A 203 15.12 3.19 13.31
C GLY A 203 13.75 2.93 13.95
N MET A 204 13.70 2.82 15.29
CA MET A 204 12.44 2.63 16.03
C MET A 204 11.54 3.86 15.90
N LEU A 205 12.11 5.07 16.03
CA LEU A 205 11.39 6.33 15.86
C LEU A 205 10.87 6.48 14.42
N MET A 206 11.68 6.14 13.41
CA MET A 206 11.24 6.11 12.01
C MET A 206 10.07 5.16 11.78
N ALA A 207 10.14 3.95 12.33
CA ALA A 207 9.08 2.96 12.22
C ALA A 207 7.79 3.43 12.93
N ALA A 208 7.89 3.80 14.21
CA ALA A 208 6.75 4.26 15.00
C ALA A 208 6.10 5.51 14.39
N GLY A 209 6.91 6.50 13.98
CA GLY A 209 6.42 7.70 13.32
C GLY A 209 5.71 7.38 12.00
N SER A 210 6.18 6.39 11.24
CA SER A 210 5.55 5.95 10.00
C SER A 210 4.18 5.29 10.22
N GLU A 211 4.05 4.47 11.26
CA GLU A 211 2.77 3.84 11.63
C GLU A 211 1.76 4.89 12.12
N ILE A 212 2.21 5.87 12.91
CA ILE A 212 1.39 6.99 13.39
C ILE A 212 0.92 7.84 12.21
N LEU A 213 1.83 8.19 11.28
CA LEU A 213 1.50 8.93 10.06
C LEU A 213 0.49 8.18 9.19
N ALA A 214 0.62 6.86 9.07
CA ALA A 214 -0.31 6.05 8.29
C ALA A 214 -1.75 6.20 8.78
N VAL A 215 -1.97 6.11 10.10
CA VAL A 215 -3.29 6.31 10.70
C VAL A 215 -3.77 7.74 10.48
N GLY A 216 -2.88 8.72 10.68
CA GLY A 216 -3.17 10.13 10.42
C GLY A 216 -3.62 10.40 8.98
N TYR A 217 -2.90 9.86 7.99
CA TYR A 217 -3.22 9.99 6.57
C TYR A 217 -4.52 9.31 6.19
N ILE A 218 -4.83 8.12 6.73
CA ILE A 218 -6.14 7.46 6.50
C ILE A 218 -7.28 8.35 7.03
N CYS A 219 -7.13 8.89 8.23
CA CYS A 219 -8.14 9.75 8.85
C CYS A 219 -8.30 11.07 8.10
N LEU A 220 -7.20 11.71 7.69
CA LEU A 220 -7.24 12.92 6.86
C LEU A 220 -7.89 12.64 5.50
N ALA A 221 -7.55 11.53 4.84
CA ALA A 221 -8.18 11.14 3.59
C ALA A 221 -9.68 10.92 3.75
N ALA A 222 -10.13 10.32 4.86
CA ALA A 222 -11.55 10.13 5.15
C ALA A 222 -12.30 11.47 5.35
N LEU A 223 -11.66 12.46 6.01
CA LEU A 223 -12.23 13.81 6.17
C LEU A 223 -12.34 14.55 4.84
N LEU A 224 -11.30 14.48 4.03
CA LEU A 224 -11.21 15.22 2.77
C LEU A 224 -11.98 14.54 1.64
N TYR A 225 -12.36 13.27 1.78
CA TYR A 225 -12.93 12.47 0.71
C TYR A 225 -14.14 13.14 0.04
N LYS A 226 -15.03 13.79 0.80
CA LYS A 226 -16.22 14.45 0.26
C LYS A 226 -15.98 15.84 -0.34
N THR A 227 -14.78 16.40 -0.22
CA THR A 227 -14.46 17.71 -0.80
C THR A 227 -14.44 17.63 -2.33
N ARG A 228 -14.86 18.71 -3.00
CA ARG A 228 -14.88 18.80 -4.46
C ARG A 228 -13.53 18.42 -5.13
N PRO A 229 -12.36 18.96 -4.72
CA PRO A 229 -11.10 18.61 -5.37
C PRO A 229 -10.77 17.11 -5.23
N VAL A 230 -11.01 16.51 -4.07
CA VAL A 230 -10.75 15.08 -3.87
C VAL A 230 -11.71 14.22 -4.69
N GLN A 231 -12.99 14.59 -4.78
CA GLN A 231 -13.95 13.87 -5.62
C GLN A 231 -13.62 13.97 -7.12
N MET A 232 -12.94 15.02 -7.57
CA MET A 232 -12.45 15.11 -8.96
C MET A 232 -11.29 14.14 -9.23
N LEU A 233 -10.42 13.91 -8.25
CA LEU A 233 -9.26 13.02 -8.38
C LEU A 233 -9.57 11.57 -8.00
N ALA A 234 -10.57 11.34 -7.15
CA ALA A 234 -10.92 10.03 -6.61
C ALA A 234 -11.12 8.94 -7.69
N PRO A 235 -11.76 9.20 -8.86
CA PRO A 235 -11.90 8.19 -9.90
C PRO A 235 -10.56 7.67 -10.45
N ALA A 236 -9.55 8.54 -10.52
CA ALA A 236 -8.21 8.17 -10.98
C ALA A 236 -7.55 7.20 -10.02
N PHE A 237 -7.51 7.57 -8.73
CA PHE A 237 -6.98 6.73 -7.67
C PHE A 237 -7.78 5.44 -7.48
N GLU A 238 -9.11 5.50 -7.59
CA GLU A 238 -9.97 4.32 -7.53
C GLU A 238 -9.63 3.33 -8.64
N SER A 239 -9.41 3.82 -9.86
CA SER A 239 -9.05 2.97 -11.00
C SER A 239 -7.70 2.30 -10.79
N VAL A 240 -6.71 3.04 -10.29
CA VAL A 240 -5.39 2.47 -9.94
C VAL A 240 -5.51 1.46 -8.80
N GLY A 241 -6.29 1.76 -7.75
CA GLY A 241 -6.46 0.89 -6.60
C GLY A 241 -7.23 -0.40 -6.88
N LYS A 242 -8.15 -0.40 -7.86
CA LYS A 242 -8.79 -1.63 -8.36
C LYS A 242 -7.82 -2.52 -9.14
N LEU A 243 -6.81 -1.91 -9.74
CA LEU A 243 -5.77 -2.52 -10.56
C LEU A 243 -4.42 -2.50 -9.83
N SER A 244 -4.44 -2.62 -8.50
CA SER A 244 -3.27 -2.34 -7.66
C SER A 244 -2.11 -3.29 -7.93
N LEU A 245 -2.39 -4.57 -8.19
CA LEU A 245 -1.35 -5.57 -8.47
C LEU A 245 -0.72 -5.30 -9.84
N THR A 246 -1.53 -5.00 -10.85
CA THR A 246 -1.03 -4.65 -12.17
C THR A 246 -0.20 -3.36 -12.13
N ASN A 247 -0.68 -2.31 -11.48
CA ASN A 247 0.04 -1.05 -11.41
C ASN A 247 1.35 -1.16 -10.64
N TYR A 248 1.36 -1.89 -9.51
CA TYR A 248 2.58 -2.16 -8.75
C TYR A 248 3.62 -2.91 -9.60
N LEU A 249 3.23 -3.99 -10.29
CA LEU A 249 4.16 -4.73 -11.15
C LEU A 249 4.63 -3.89 -12.34
N MET A 250 3.75 -3.08 -12.94
CA MET A 250 4.14 -2.14 -13.99
C MET A 250 5.13 -1.09 -13.48
N GLN A 251 4.96 -0.59 -12.25
CA GLN A 251 5.92 0.35 -11.64
C GLN A 251 7.29 -0.29 -11.55
N THR A 252 7.40 -1.50 -10.99
CA THR A 252 8.69 -2.19 -10.91
C THR A 252 9.29 -2.41 -12.28
N ILE A 253 8.54 -2.97 -13.24
CA ILE A 253 9.05 -3.25 -14.59
C ILE A 253 9.58 -1.97 -15.26
N ILE A 254 8.85 -0.86 -15.15
CA ILE A 254 9.26 0.42 -15.75
C ILE A 254 10.47 0.99 -15.00
N CYS A 255 10.44 1.04 -13.67
CA CYS A 255 11.53 1.58 -12.87
C CYS A 255 12.82 0.78 -13.05
N THR A 256 12.78 -0.55 -13.05
CA THR A 256 13.97 -1.37 -13.27
C THR A 256 14.48 -1.27 -14.71
N ALA A 257 13.60 -1.21 -15.72
CA ALA A 257 14.02 -0.94 -17.09
C ALA A 257 14.69 0.43 -17.27
N VAL A 258 14.31 1.43 -16.47
CA VAL A 258 14.91 2.78 -16.53
C VAL A 258 16.21 2.86 -15.72
N PHE A 259 16.23 2.35 -14.49
CA PHE A 259 17.35 2.57 -13.58
C PHE A 259 18.39 1.45 -13.60
N TYR A 260 18.02 0.19 -13.80
CA TYR A 260 18.95 -0.92 -13.65
C TYR A 260 19.85 -1.09 -14.89
N GLU A 261 21.02 -1.69 -14.69
CA GLU A 261 22.05 -1.84 -15.72
C GLU A 261 21.61 -2.69 -16.93
N TYR A 262 20.69 -3.64 -16.73
CA TYR A 262 20.13 -4.42 -17.85
C TYR A 262 19.15 -3.62 -18.72
N GLY A 263 18.74 -2.43 -18.27
CA GLY A 263 17.84 -1.52 -18.96
C GLY A 263 18.58 -0.30 -19.53
N LEU A 264 18.18 0.91 -19.12
CA LEU A 264 18.86 2.16 -19.50
C LEU A 264 20.05 2.51 -18.58
N GLY A 265 20.19 1.85 -17.43
CA GLY A 265 21.31 2.05 -16.51
C GLY A 265 21.42 3.48 -15.97
N LEU A 266 20.28 4.10 -15.62
CA LEU A 266 20.21 5.45 -15.04
C LEU A 266 20.33 5.50 -13.51
N SER A 267 20.61 4.37 -12.86
CA SER A 267 20.88 4.30 -11.42
C SER A 267 21.95 5.31 -11.01
N GLY A 268 21.66 6.08 -9.96
CA GLY A 268 22.54 7.14 -9.41
C GLY A 268 22.77 8.36 -10.31
N LYS A 269 22.27 8.38 -11.55
CA LYS A 269 22.51 9.47 -12.53
C LYS A 269 21.48 10.58 -12.46
N LEU A 270 20.25 10.27 -12.02
CA LEU A 270 19.21 11.25 -11.79
C LEU A 270 19.30 11.74 -10.34
N GLY A 271 19.09 13.05 -10.14
CA GLY A 271 18.97 13.64 -8.81
C GLY A 271 17.70 13.13 -8.12
N ILE A 272 17.65 13.23 -6.79
CA ILE A 272 16.50 12.78 -5.99
C ILE A 272 15.26 13.57 -6.36
N PHE A 273 15.39 14.88 -6.56
CA PHE A 273 14.27 15.73 -6.98
C PHE A 273 13.71 15.30 -8.35
N ASP A 274 14.59 15.06 -9.32
CA ASP A 274 14.19 14.60 -10.66
C ASP A 274 13.58 13.20 -10.62
N GLY A 275 14.08 12.34 -9.73
CA GLY A 275 13.49 11.04 -9.43
C GLY A 275 12.05 11.16 -8.94
N ILE A 276 11.75 12.09 -8.03
CA ILE A 276 10.38 12.35 -7.56
C ILE A 276 9.50 12.83 -8.73
N LEU A 277 10.00 13.76 -9.55
CA LEU A 277 9.27 14.26 -10.71
C LEU A 277 8.96 13.13 -11.70
N PHE A 278 9.94 12.27 -11.98
CA PHE A 278 9.76 11.06 -12.77
C PHE A 278 8.65 10.18 -12.18
N GLY A 279 8.66 9.94 -10.87
CA GLY A 279 7.62 9.17 -10.18
C GLY A 279 6.22 9.76 -10.31
N ILE A 280 6.08 11.08 -10.16
CA ILE A 280 4.80 11.79 -10.31
C ILE A 280 4.29 11.66 -11.75
N VAL A 281 5.17 11.84 -12.75
CA VAL A 281 4.82 11.70 -14.18
C VAL A 281 4.40 10.26 -14.47
N LEU A 282 5.21 9.28 -14.07
CA LEU A 282 4.92 7.86 -14.25
C LEU A 282 3.56 7.48 -13.64
N TYR A 283 3.32 7.87 -12.39
CA TYR A 283 2.08 7.57 -11.69
C TYR A 283 0.87 8.28 -12.33
N SER A 284 1.04 9.51 -12.82
CA SER A 284 -0.02 10.24 -13.52
C SER A 284 -0.40 9.55 -14.83
N LEU A 285 0.57 9.05 -15.59
CA LEU A 285 0.34 8.23 -16.77
C LEU A 285 -0.38 6.91 -16.41
N GLN A 286 0.01 6.27 -15.31
CA GLN A 286 -0.69 5.07 -14.80
C GLN A 286 -2.14 5.35 -14.39
N CYS A 287 -2.42 6.52 -13.80
CA CYS A 287 -3.78 6.98 -13.51
C CYS A 287 -4.62 7.12 -14.77
N MET A 288 -4.09 7.81 -15.80
CA MET A 288 -4.77 7.99 -17.08
C MET A 288 -5.03 6.65 -17.78
N PHE A 289 -4.02 5.79 -17.83
CA PHE A 289 -4.13 4.46 -18.42
C PHE A 289 -5.14 3.59 -17.66
N SER A 290 -5.07 3.56 -16.33
CA SER A 290 -5.98 2.79 -15.48
C SER A 290 -7.43 3.26 -15.63
N LEU A 291 -7.67 4.57 -15.72
CA LEU A 291 -8.98 5.14 -16.00
C LEU A 291 -9.54 4.67 -17.36
N ALA A 292 -8.73 4.77 -18.41
CA ALA A 292 -9.12 4.33 -19.75
C ALA A 292 -9.37 2.81 -19.79
N TYR A 293 -8.49 2.03 -19.17
CA TYR A 293 -8.56 0.58 -19.12
C TYR A 293 -9.79 0.09 -18.32
N ALA A 294 -10.11 0.73 -17.20
CA ALA A 294 -11.26 0.40 -16.35
C ALA A 294 -12.62 0.64 -17.04
N LYS A 295 -12.67 1.44 -18.12
CA LYS A 295 -13.87 1.56 -18.97
C LYS A 295 -14.16 0.24 -19.72
N LYS A 296 -13.12 -0.46 -20.18
CA LYS A 296 -13.24 -1.67 -21.00
C LYS A 296 -13.19 -2.98 -20.18
N PHE A 297 -12.37 -3.03 -19.14
CA PHE A 297 -12.14 -4.26 -18.36
C PHE A 297 -12.48 -4.07 -16.87
N LYS A 298 -12.99 -5.12 -16.23
CA LYS A 298 -13.30 -5.12 -14.78
C LYS A 298 -12.06 -5.34 -13.91
N GLN A 299 -11.01 -5.95 -14.45
CA GLN A 299 -9.83 -6.42 -13.72
C GLN A 299 -8.58 -6.26 -14.60
N GLY A 300 -7.44 -6.02 -13.97
CA GLY A 300 -6.16 -5.91 -14.67
C GLY A 300 -5.63 -7.29 -15.08
N PRO A 301 -4.59 -7.32 -15.93
CA PRO A 301 -3.99 -8.56 -16.39
C PRO A 301 -3.51 -9.44 -15.23
N PHE A 302 -2.76 -8.89 -14.27
CA PHE A 302 -2.22 -9.66 -13.16
C PHE A 302 -3.28 -10.04 -12.12
N GLU A 303 -4.28 -9.18 -11.90
CA GLU A 303 -5.45 -9.55 -11.07
C GLU A 303 -6.23 -10.71 -11.69
N SER A 304 -6.34 -10.72 -13.02
CA SER A 304 -6.99 -11.80 -13.78
C SER A 304 -6.20 -13.09 -13.65
N LEU A 305 -4.87 -13.05 -13.81
CA LEU A 305 -3.96 -14.19 -13.60
C LEU A 305 -4.12 -14.78 -12.19
N LEU A 306 -4.06 -13.93 -11.17
CA LEU A 306 -4.23 -14.36 -9.79
C LEU A 306 -5.62 -14.96 -9.53
N ARG A 307 -6.66 -14.41 -10.17
CA ARG A 307 -8.02 -14.94 -10.06
C ARG A 307 -8.17 -16.31 -10.74
N MET A 308 -7.52 -16.52 -11.88
CA MET A 308 -7.50 -17.81 -12.57
C MET A 308 -6.83 -18.86 -11.69
N TRP A 309 -5.68 -18.53 -11.09
CA TRP A 309 -5.01 -19.38 -10.11
C TRP A 309 -5.91 -19.71 -8.90
N THR A 310 -6.57 -18.68 -8.36
CA THR A 310 -7.47 -18.80 -7.19
C THR A 310 -8.66 -19.74 -7.45
N ASN A 311 -9.21 -19.73 -8.67
CA ASN A 311 -10.44 -20.44 -8.99
C ASN A 311 -10.23 -21.73 -9.81
N TRP A 312 -9.04 -21.95 -10.36
CA TRP A 312 -8.81 -22.93 -11.44
C TRP A 312 -9.84 -22.84 -12.56
N SER A 313 -10.16 -21.61 -12.98
CA SER A 313 -11.09 -21.39 -14.10
C SER A 313 -10.66 -20.21 -14.95
N TRP A 314 -10.75 -20.39 -16.28
CA TRP A 314 -10.15 -19.50 -17.28
C TRP A 314 -11.07 -18.38 -17.79
N HIS A 315 -12.09 -17.98 -17.02
CA HIS A 315 -13.05 -16.99 -17.51
C HIS A 315 -12.67 -15.56 -17.10
N ARG A 316 -12.21 -14.76 -18.07
CA ARG A 316 -12.01 -13.31 -17.92
C ARG A 316 -13.36 -12.60 -18.05
N GLN A 317 -13.75 -11.82 -17.04
CA GLN A 317 -14.99 -11.03 -17.11
C GLN A 317 -14.75 -9.75 -17.91
N SER A 318 -15.19 -9.69 -19.17
CA SER A 318 -15.36 -8.42 -19.87
C SER A 318 -16.54 -7.66 -19.22
N LYS A 319 -16.52 -6.32 -19.25
CA LYS A 319 -17.78 -5.58 -19.14
C LYS A 319 -18.51 -5.84 -20.46
N THR A 320 -19.47 -6.76 -20.47
CA THR A 320 -20.51 -6.75 -21.49
C THR A 320 -21.11 -5.35 -21.49
N LYS A 321 -21.08 -4.70 -22.66
CA LYS A 321 -21.64 -3.36 -22.88
C LYS A 321 -23.09 -3.30 -22.41
#